data_AF-A0A5I0RNF6-F1
#
_entry.id   AF-A0A5I0RNF6-F1
#
_cell.length_a   1.000
_cell.length_b   1.000
_cell.length_c   1.000
_cell.angle_alpha   90.00
_cell.angle_beta   90.00
_cell.angle_gamma   90.00
#
_symmetry.space_group_name_H-M   'P 1'
#
loop_
_entity.id
_entity.type
_entity.pdbx_description
1 polymer ?
#
loop_
_entity_poly.entity_id
_entity_poly.type
_entity_poly.pdbx_seq_one_letter_code
_entity_poly.pdbx_strand_id
1 'polypeptide(L)'
;MLKRSLLVSVLTFGAFTSVSYAGGGGASWQPSVAPINCVLGNSNEFFWNDIKDCNEVIEKGYAEGVRYTGAFKYDDGSTKNFDAVIYRNTGYMHNAGAQGKKVKSIINAQWSWIR
;
A
#
# COMPACT_ATOMS: atom_id res chain seq x y z
N MET A 1 -24.35 -68.85 11.51
CA MET A 1 -24.61 -68.12 10.25
C MET A 1 -23.93 -66.76 10.32
N LEU A 2 -23.25 -66.36 9.22
CA LEU A 2 -22.56 -65.09 8.90
C LEU A 2 -21.42 -64.65 9.85
N LYS A 3 -20.12 -64.78 9.53
CA LYS A 3 -19.28 -64.11 8.48
C LYS A 3 -19.31 -62.58 8.50
N ARG A 4 -18.16 -61.96 8.81
CA ARG A 4 -17.43 -60.89 8.06
C ARG A 4 -16.33 -60.31 8.98
N SER A 5 -15.05 -60.58 8.71
CA SER A 5 -14.13 -59.80 7.83
C SER A 5 -13.69 -58.48 8.50
N LEU A 6 -12.46 -58.43 9.03
CA LEU A 6 -11.23 -57.90 8.40
C LEU A 6 -11.10 -56.38 8.53
N LEU A 7 -10.02 -55.91 9.19
CA LEU A 7 -8.93 -55.13 8.55
C LEU A 7 -7.95 -54.61 9.60
N VAL A 8 -6.72 -55.11 9.52
CA VAL A 8 -5.51 -54.60 10.17
C VAL A 8 -5.04 -53.38 9.37
N SER A 9 -4.96 -52.21 10.00
CA SER A 9 -4.33 -51.02 9.41
C SER A 9 -3.05 -50.69 10.18
N VAL A 10 -1.92 -51.05 9.59
CA VAL A 10 -0.59 -50.56 9.93
C VAL A 10 -0.46 -49.14 9.37
N LEU A 11 -0.23 -48.15 10.23
CA LEU A 11 0.19 -46.81 9.80
C LEU A 11 1.54 -46.49 10.46
N THR A 12 2.60 -46.80 9.71
CA THR A 12 3.94 -46.26 9.90
C THR A 12 3.94 -44.80 9.45
N PHE A 13 4.05 -43.85 10.37
CA PHE A 13 4.40 -42.47 10.03
C PHE A 13 5.87 -42.22 10.34
N GLY A 14 6.65 -42.23 9.27
CA GLY A 14 8.05 -41.84 9.24
C GLY A 14 8.24 -40.33 9.40
N ALA A 15 9.48 -40.01 9.76
CA ALA A 15 10.02 -38.70 10.10
C ALA A 15 9.64 -37.56 9.14
N PHE A 16 9.23 -36.43 9.71
CA PHE A 16 9.48 -35.11 9.13
C PHE A 16 10.42 -34.37 10.08
N THR A 17 11.71 -34.40 9.75
CA THR A 17 12.71 -33.50 10.32
C THR A 17 12.34 -32.08 9.90
N SER A 18 11.83 -31.29 10.84
CA SER A 18 11.67 -29.86 10.67
C SER A 18 13.06 -29.23 10.55
N VAL A 19 13.50 -28.98 9.31
CA VAL A 19 14.58 -28.03 9.03
C VAL A 19 14.07 -26.65 9.41
N SER A 20 14.25 -26.29 10.68
CA SER A 20 14.14 -24.91 11.14
C SER A 20 15.28 -24.14 10.47
N TYR A 21 14.98 -23.53 9.32
CA TYR A 21 15.88 -22.56 8.70
C TYR A 21 15.91 -21.34 9.61
N ALA A 22 16.78 -21.38 10.63
CA ALA A 22 17.20 -20.20 11.39
C ALA A 22 18.12 -19.38 10.47
N GLY A 23 17.57 -18.86 9.38
CA GLY A 23 18.23 -17.87 8.55
C GLY A 23 18.41 -16.63 9.40
N GLY A 24 19.66 -16.28 9.71
CA GLY A 24 20.01 -15.03 10.36
C GLY A 24 19.42 -13.87 9.56
N GLY A 25 18.25 -13.40 9.97
CA GLY A 25 17.58 -12.27 9.37
C GLY A 25 18.29 -11.01 9.81
N GLY A 26 19.24 -10.54 9.00
CA GLY A 26 19.61 -9.13 9.04
C GLY A 26 18.34 -8.29 8.97
N ALA A 27 18.33 -7.13 9.65
CA ALA A 27 17.16 -6.26 9.67
C ALA A 27 16.63 -6.06 8.25
N SER A 28 15.39 -6.49 7.99
CA SER A 28 14.74 -6.26 6.71
C SER A 28 14.76 -4.76 6.45
N TRP A 29 15.29 -4.35 5.30
CA TRP A 29 15.33 -2.93 4.93
C TRP A 29 13.94 -2.29 5.04
N GLN A 30 13.90 -1.03 5.51
CA GLN A 30 12.67 -0.24 5.66
C GLN A 30 12.88 1.14 5.01
N PRO A 31 11.83 1.77 4.48
CA PRO A 31 11.90 3.14 3.97
C PRO A 31 12.36 4.14 5.04
N SER A 32 13.23 5.06 4.66
CA SER A 32 13.56 6.25 5.48
C SER A 32 12.50 7.36 5.39
N VAL A 33 11.55 7.22 4.46
CA VAL A 33 10.57 8.26 4.10
C VAL A 33 9.13 7.78 4.39
N ALA A 34 8.26 8.72 4.79
CA ALA A 34 6.83 8.46 4.93
C ALA A 34 6.11 8.57 3.58
N PRO A 35 4.99 7.83 3.35
CA PRO A 35 4.28 7.84 2.06
C PRO A 35 3.96 9.24 1.54
N ILE A 36 3.45 10.13 2.40
CA ILE A 36 3.01 11.47 2.00
C ILE A 36 4.15 12.36 1.47
N ASN A 37 5.39 12.13 1.91
CA ASN A 37 6.55 12.88 1.42
C ASN A 37 6.90 12.51 -0.04
N CYS A 38 6.38 11.38 -0.52
CA CYS A 38 6.51 10.94 -1.91
C CYS A 38 5.36 11.40 -2.81
N VAL A 39 4.44 12.21 -2.28
CA VAL A 39 3.35 12.80 -3.04
C VAL A 39 3.53 14.31 -3.08
N LEU A 40 3.68 14.86 -4.28
CA LEU A 40 3.58 16.28 -4.55
C LEU A 40 2.18 16.58 -5.07
N GLY A 41 1.77 17.84 -4.94
CA GLY A 41 0.48 18.32 -5.44
C GLY A 41 0.61 19.70 -6.04
N ASN A 42 -0.14 19.92 -7.12
CA ASN A 42 -0.39 21.25 -7.65
C ASN A 42 -1.91 21.52 -7.64
N SER A 43 -2.37 22.54 -8.37
CA SER A 43 -3.77 22.95 -8.37
C SER A 43 -4.75 21.89 -8.90
N ASN A 44 -4.28 20.93 -9.71
CA ASN A 44 -5.14 20.01 -10.46
C ASN A 44 -4.75 18.53 -10.30
N GLU A 45 -3.54 18.23 -9.90
CA GLU A 45 -3.03 16.86 -9.78
C GLU A 45 -2.19 16.61 -8.54
N PHE A 46 -2.20 15.35 -8.12
CA PHE A 46 -1.18 14.77 -7.26
C PHE A 46 -0.24 13.92 -8.10
N PHE A 47 1.06 14.00 -7.85
CA PHE A 47 2.06 13.26 -8.62
C PHE A 47 3.21 12.82 -7.71
N TRP A 48 4.00 11.88 -8.21
CA TRP A 48 5.10 11.30 -7.47
C TRP A 48 6.25 12.30 -7.27
N ASN A 49 6.83 12.33 -6.07
CA ASN A 49 8.04 13.07 -5.79
C ASN A 49 9.27 12.25 -6.20
N ASP A 50 9.94 12.65 -7.29
CA ASP A 50 11.11 11.94 -7.84
C ASP A 50 12.42 12.25 -7.08
N ILE A 51 12.39 12.09 -5.75
CA ILE A 51 13.58 12.14 -4.90
C ILE A 51 14.12 10.73 -4.64
N LYS A 52 15.43 10.66 -4.38
CA LYS A 52 16.15 9.40 -4.15
C LYS A 52 15.45 8.48 -3.15
N ASP A 53 15.07 9.01 -2.00
CA ASP A 53 14.48 8.21 -0.91
C ASP A 53 13.12 7.60 -1.29
N CYS A 54 12.31 8.30 -2.10
CA CYS A 54 11.04 7.79 -2.59
C CYS A 54 11.26 6.70 -3.65
N ASN A 55 12.18 6.93 -4.58
CA ASN A 55 12.50 5.96 -5.62
C ASN A 55 13.08 4.66 -5.04
N GLU A 56 13.89 4.76 -3.98
CA GLU A 56 14.45 3.59 -3.29
C GLU A 56 13.35 2.64 -2.78
N VAL A 57 12.20 3.18 -2.33
CA VAL A 57 11.05 2.38 -1.89
C VAL A 57 10.51 1.48 -3.01
N ILE A 58 10.43 2.02 -4.22
CA ILE A 58 9.93 1.30 -5.40
C ILE A 58 11.01 0.34 -5.92
N GLU A 59 12.25 0.80 -6.01
CA GLU A 59 13.39 0.01 -6.51
C GLU A 59 13.68 -1.23 -5.66
N LYS A 60 13.43 -1.15 -4.35
CA LYS A 60 13.54 -2.28 -3.43
C LYS A 60 12.28 -3.14 -3.34
N GLY A 61 11.23 -2.82 -4.10
CA GLY A 61 9.98 -3.56 -4.13
C GLY A 61 9.19 -3.49 -2.82
N TYR A 62 9.42 -2.47 -1.99
CA TYR A 62 8.70 -2.33 -0.72
C TYR A 62 7.28 -1.81 -0.90
N ALA A 63 7.08 -0.98 -1.91
CA ALA A 63 5.79 -0.44 -2.34
C ALA A 63 5.79 -0.22 -3.85
N GLU A 64 4.60 -0.17 -4.45
CA GLU A 64 4.39 0.21 -5.85
C GLU A 64 4.01 1.69 -5.99
N GLY A 65 3.44 2.28 -4.95
CA GLY A 65 3.00 3.68 -4.93
C GLY A 65 2.40 4.08 -3.59
N VAL A 66 1.69 5.20 -3.59
CA VAL A 66 1.03 5.76 -2.40
C VAL A 66 -0.45 5.91 -2.65
N ARG A 67 -1.26 5.41 -1.70
CA ARG A 67 -2.68 5.77 -1.63
C ARG A 67 -2.80 7.02 -0.76
N TYR A 68 -3.46 8.05 -1.28
CA TYR A 68 -3.71 9.30 -0.60
C TYR A 68 -5.19 9.65 -0.66
N THR A 69 -5.85 9.66 0.49
CA THR A 69 -7.28 9.93 0.62
C THR A 69 -7.52 11.17 1.47
N GLY A 70 -8.62 11.85 1.24
CA GLY A 70 -9.04 12.98 2.08
C GLY A 70 -10.21 13.72 1.47
N ALA A 71 -10.39 14.97 1.88
CA ALA A 71 -11.38 15.85 1.29
C ALA A 71 -10.81 17.26 1.04
N PHE A 72 -11.09 17.80 -0.14
CA PHE A 72 -10.91 19.22 -0.41
C PHE A 72 -12.00 20.00 0.32
N LYS A 73 -11.60 20.97 1.14
CA LYS A 73 -12.50 21.97 1.71
C LYS A 73 -12.41 23.25 0.87
N TYR A 74 -13.53 23.74 0.39
CA TYR A 74 -13.61 24.93 -0.44
C TYR A 74 -13.92 26.18 0.39
N ASP A 75 -13.68 27.37 -0.19
CA ASP A 75 -13.96 28.65 0.47
C ASP A 75 -15.46 28.86 0.76
N ASP A 76 -16.36 28.26 -0.02
CA ASP A 76 -17.82 28.26 0.22
C ASP A 76 -18.25 27.32 1.35
N GLY A 77 -17.31 26.61 1.99
CA GLY A 77 -17.56 25.65 3.06
C GLY A 77 -17.93 24.25 2.58
N SER A 78 -18.16 24.05 1.28
CA SER A 78 -18.41 22.72 0.71
C SER A 78 -17.16 21.84 0.77
N THR A 79 -17.38 20.53 0.68
CA THR A 79 -16.29 19.55 0.68
C THR A 79 -16.44 18.55 -0.47
N LYS A 80 -15.32 18.06 -0.98
CA LYS A 80 -15.28 16.99 -1.98
C LYS A 80 -14.20 15.98 -1.62
N ASN A 81 -14.61 14.74 -1.40
CA ASN A 81 -13.69 13.65 -1.11
C ASN A 81 -12.84 13.30 -2.34
N PHE A 82 -11.62 12.83 -2.10
CA PHE A 82 -10.76 12.22 -3.10
C PHE A 82 -10.15 10.94 -2.56
N ASP A 83 -9.88 10.02 -3.47
CA ASP A 83 -9.15 8.78 -3.26
C ASP A 83 -8.19 8.63 -4.43
N ALA A 84 -6.93 8.97 -4.16
CA ALA A 84 -5.88 9.02 -5.15
C ALA A 84 -4.91 7.86 -4.94
N VAL A 85 -4.54 7.23 -6.05
CA VAL A 85 -3.41 6.28 -6.08
C VAL A 85 -2.36 6.88 -6.99
N ILE A 86 -1.17 7.11 -6.44
CA ILE A 86 -0.06 7.78 -7.11
C ILE A 86 1.09 6.78 -7.26
N TYR A 87 1.37 6.40 -8.51
CA TYR A 87 2.57 5.63 -8.87
C TYR A 87 3.67 6.54 -9.39
N ARG A 88 4.91 6.03 -9.42
CA ARG A 88 6.11 6.77 -9.85
C ARG A 88 5.94 7.53 -11.19
N ASN A 89 5.28 6.90 -12.15
CA ASN A 89 5.14 7.44 -13.52
C ASN A 89 3.71 7.91 -13.84
N THR A 90 2.84 8.05 -12.83
CA THR A 90 1.45 8.42 -13.04
C THR A 90 1.01 9.51 -12.07
N GLY A 91 0.41 10.57 -12.60
CA GLY A 91 -0.32 11.56 -11.79
C GLY A 91 -1.78 11.15 -11.58
N TYR A 92 -2.37 11.60 -10.48
CA TYR A 92 -3.79 11.56 -10.22
C TYR A 92 -4.41 12.94 -10.47
N MET A 93 -5.27 13.05 -11.47
CA MET A 93 -6.02 14.28 -11.78
C MET A 93 -7.24 14.41 -10.87
N HIS A 94 -7.21 15.36 -9.94
CA HIS A 94 -8.32 15.55 -8.99
C HIS A 94 -9.31 16.65 -9.44
N ASN A 95 -8.90 17.55 -10.35
CA ASN A 95 -9.73 18.62 -10.91
C ASN A 95 -10.49 19.42 -9.83
N ALA A 96 -9.87 19.64 -8.67
CA ALA A 96 -10.57 20.22 -7.52
C ALA A 96 -11.01 21.66 -7.80
N GLY A 97 -10.25 22.40 -8.62
CA GLY A 97 -10.56 23.76 -9.05
C GLY A 97 -11.48 23.89 -10.28
N ALA A 98 -11.85 22.79 -10.94
CA ALA A 98 -12.55 22.83 -12.23
C ALA A 98 -13.98 23.44 -12.17
N GLN A 99 -14.55 23.58 -10.98
CA GLN A 99 -15.88 24.17 -10.77
C GLN A 99 -15.84 25.66 -10.40
N GLY A 100 -14.72 26.34 -10.61
CA GLY A 100 -14.53 27.74 -10.18
C GLY A 100 -14.46 27.90 -8.65
N LYS A 101 -14.40 26.80 -7.91
CA LYS A 101 -14.28 26.79 -6.46
C LYS A 101 -12.81 26.73 -6.06
N LYS A 102 -12.37 27.72 -5.29
CA LYS A 102 -11.02 27.74 -4.73
C LYS A 102 -10.92 26.74 -3.58
N VAL A 103 -9.93 25.85 -3.66
CA VAL A 103 -9.58 24.94 -2.56
C VAL A 103 -8.94 25.76 -1.45
N LYS A 104 -9.52 25.68 -0.26
CA LYS A 104 -9.04 26.34 0.95
C LYS A 104 -8.01 25.47 1.68
N SER A 105 -8.30 24.18 1.84
CA SER A 105 -7.43 23.23 2.51
C SER A 105 -7.79 21.78 2.16
N ILE A 106 -6.91 20.84 2.50
CA ILE A 106 -7.24 19.41 2.55
C ILE A 106 -7.53 19.04 4.02
N ILE A 107 -8.59 18.28 4.25
CA ILE A 107 -8.98 17.78 5.57
C ILE A 107 -9.10 16.26 5.55
N ASN A 108 -9.03 15.63 6.73
CA ASN A 108 -9.14 14.17 6.90
C ASN A 108 -8.16 13.39 6.01
N ALA A 109 -6.96 13.94 5.82
CA ALA A 109 -5.93 13.38 4.99
C ALA A 109 -5.40 12.07 5.60
N GLN A 110 -5.33 11.01 4.81
CA GLN A 110 -4.72 9.74 5.17
C GLN A 110 -3.85 9.24 4.03
N TRP A 111 -2.76 8.55 4.35
CA TRP A 111 -1.81 8.03 3.38
C TRP A 111 -1.28 6.67 3.78
N SER A 112 -1.04 5.81 2.81
CA SER A 112 -0.44 4.49 3.02
C SER A 112 0.38 4.05 1.82
N TRP A 113 1.40 3.24 2.06
CA TRP A 113 2.08 2.48 1.00
C TRP A 113 1.12 1.48 0.37
N ILE A 114 1.21 1.33 -0.95
CA ILE A 114 0.53 0.28 -1.72
C ILE A 114 1.56 -0.78 -2.07
N ARG A 115 1.21 -2.05 -1.93
CA ARG A 115 2.02 -3.21 -2.28
C ARG A 115 1.28 -4.12 -3.23
#